data_AF-A0A6B3FGH1-F1
#
_entry.id   AF-A0A6B3FGH1-F1
#
_cell.length_a   1.000
_cell.length_b   1.000
_cell.length_c   1.000
_cell.angle_alpha   90.00
_cell.angle_beta   90.00
_cell.angle_gamma   90.00
#
_symmetry.space_group_name_H-M   'P 1'
#
loop_
_entity.id
_entity.type
_entity.pdbx_description
1 polymer ?
#
loop_
_entity_poly.entity_id
_entity_poly.type
_entity_poly.pdbx_seq_one_letter_code
_entity_poly.pdbx_strand_id
1 'polypeptide(L)'
;AVGTVTETVLAERGPRPVLVSLARAGTPVGVLMRRWARHRHGLDLPHYAISIVRGRGIDATALRWLAAHHDPADVVFVDGWTGKGAITRELAAAIEEFEASGGPAGFDPEIAVLADPGGCVRTYGTREDFLIP
;
A
#
# COMPACT_ATOMS: atom_id res chain seq x y z
N ALA A 1 -13.18 -9.74 -1.15
CA ALA A 1 -11.85 -9.19 -1.47
C ALA A 1 -11.51 -7.93 -0.65
N VAL A 2 -12.17 -6.77 -0.82
CA VAL A 2 -11.81 -5.53 -0.06
C VAL A 2 -11.91 -5.71 1.46
N GLY A 3 -13.01 -6.27 1.95
CA GLY A 3 -13.17 -6.52 3.39
C GLY A 3 -12.04 -7.41 3.91
N THR A 4 -11.77 -8.53 3.23
CA THR A 4 -10.67 -9.45 3.52
C THR A 4 -9.33 -8.73 3.68
N VAL A 5 -8.86 -8.01 2.65
CA VAL A 5 -7.56 -7.32 2.72
C VAL A 5 -7.53 -6.23 3.80
N THR A 6 -8.66 -5.56 4.04
CA THR A 6 -8.76 -4.54 5.10
C THR A 6 -8.63 -5.16 6.49
N GLU A 7 -9.35 -6.24 6.77
CA GLU A 7 -9.27 -6.95 8.05
C GLU A 7 -7.86 -7.53 8.28
N THR A 8 -7.24 -8.08 7.24
CA THR A 8 -5.86 -8.57 7.31
C THR A 8 -4.89 -7.45 7.66
N VAL A 9 -4.98 -6.29 6.99
CA VAL A 9 -4.13 -5.13 7.31
C VAL A 9 -4.34 -4.66 8.75
N LEU A 10 -5.60 -4.55 9.22
CA LEU A 10 -5.90 -4.14 10.59
C LEU A 10 -5.38 -5.14 11.64
N ALA A 11 -5.41 -6.44 11.34
CA ALA A 11 -4.86 -7.46 12.22
C ALA A 11 -3.33 -7.42 12.29
N GLU A 12 -2.66 -7.11 11.18
CA GLU A 12 -1.19 -7.12 11.08
C GLU A 12 -0.53 -5.83 11.56
N ARG A 13 -1.19 -4.68 11.35
CA ARG A 13 -0.62 -3.33 11.56
C ARG A 13 -1.27 -2.60 12.74
N GLY A 14 -2.17 -3.25 13.47
CA GLY A 14 -2.92 -2.63 14.56
C GLY A 14 -4.00 -1.66 14.06
N PRO A 15 -4.64 -0.90 14.97
CA PRO A 15 -5.91 -0.24 14.68
C PRO A 15 -5.80 1.05 13.84
N ARG A 16 -4.61 1.55 13.51
CA ARG A 16 -4.43 2.87 12.90
C ARG A 16 -3.42 2.91 11.72
N PRO A 17 -3.49 1.99 10.76
CA PRO A 17 -2.62 2.05 9.58
C PRO A 17 -2.88 3.33 8.76
N VAL A 18 -1.83 3.84 8.14
CA VAL A 18 -1.86 4.92 7.15
C VAL A 18 -1.86 4.30 5.76
N LEU A 19 -3.01 4.34 5.08
CA LEU A 19 -3.16 3.75 3.76
C LEU A 19 -2.51 4.65 2.71
N VAL A 20 -1.57 4.10 1.92
CA VAL A 20 -0.89 4.84 0.85
C VAL A 20 -1.05 4.08 -0.46
N SER A 21 -1.99 4.54 -1.29
CA SER A 21 -2.25 3.93 -2.59
C SER A 21 -1.17 4.25 -3.61
N LEU A 22 -0.67 3.23 -4.29
CA LEU A 22 0.14 3.41 -5.50
C LEU A 22 -0.78 3.81 -6.66
N ALA A 23 -0.50 4.96 -7.26
CA ALA A 23 -1.28 5.46 -8.37
C ALA A 23 -1.05 4.60 -9.63
N ARG A 24 -2.09 4.20 -10.37
CA ARG A 24 -3.51 4.54 -10.22
C ARG A 24 -4.38 3.41 -9.68
N ALA A 25 -4.00 2.15 -9.93
CA ALA A 25 -4.85 1.00 -9.63
C ALA A 25 -5.12 0.81 -8.13
N GLY A 26 -4.18 1.20 -7.26
CA GLY A 26 -4.34 1.16 -5.81
C GLY A 26 -5.30 2.20 -5.23
N THR A 27 -5.54 3.32 -5.93
CA THR A 27 -6.37 4.42 -5.40
C THR A 27 -7.81 3.99 -5.10
N PRO A 28 -8.56 3.37 -6.04
CA PRO A 28 -9.91 2.90 -5.73
C PRO A 28 -9.91 1.84 -4.61
N VAL A 29 -8.88 1.00 -4.52
CA VAL A 29 -8.77 -0.01 -3.45
C VAL A 29 -8.61 0.65 -2.09
N GLY A 30 -7.69 1.61 -1.94
CA GLY A 30 -7.49 2.34 -0.68
C GLY A 30 -8.74 3.11 -0.24
N VAL A 31 -9.48 3.71 -1.19
CA VAL A 31 -10.78 4.34 -0.91
C VAL A 31 -11.78 3.32 -0.35
N LEU A 32 -11.86 2.13 -0.94
CA LEU A 32 -12.79 1.09 -0.50
C LEU A 32 -12.36 0.49 0.85
N MET A 33 -11.07 0.34 1.11
CA MET A 33 -10.54 -0.10 2.41
C MET A 33 -10.88 0.90 3.52
N ARG A 34 -10.65 2.21 3.29
CA ARG A 34 -11.05 3.26 4.24
C ARG A 34 -12.56 3.25 4.51
N ARG A 35 -13.37 3.12 3.46
CA ARG A 35 -14.84 3.04 3.60
C ARG A 35 -15.27 1.80 4.39
N TRP A 36 -14.62 0.66 4.15
CA TRP A 36 -14.89 -0.58 4.88
C TRP A 36 -14.54 -0.44 6.36
N ALA A 37 -13.33 0.04 6.69
CA ALA A 37 -12.90 0.25 8.07
C ALA A 37 -13.84 1.18 8.84
N ARG A 38 -14.30 2.27 8.20
CA ARG A 38 -15.29 3.18 8.79
C ARG A 38 -16.64 2.50 9.01
N HIS A 39 -17.11 1.74 8.03
CA HIS A 39 -18.40 1.07 8.10
C HIS A 39 -18.43 -0.05 9.15
N ARG A 40 -17.37 -0.87 9.22
CA ARG A 40 -17.32 -2.07 10.04
C ARG A 40 -16.83 -1.82 11.47
N HIS A 41 -15.92 -0.87 11.64
CA HIS A 41 -15.21 -0.64 12.90
C HIS A 41 -15.29 0.81 13.40
N GLY A 42 -15.91 1.73 12.65
CA GLY A 42 -15.95 3.15 13.01
C GLY A 42 -14.59 3.86 12.89
N LEU A 43 -13.59 3.23 12.26
CA LEU A 43 -12.25 3.77 12.11
C LEU A 43 -12.16 4.71 10.91
N ASP A 44 -11.63 5.92 11.11
CA ASP A 44 -11.26 6.83 10.02
C ASP A 44 -9.77 6.72 9.74
N LEU A 45 -9.40 5.84 8.81
CA LEU A 45 -8.01 5.61 8.41
C LEU A 45 -7.51 6.76 7.52
N PRO A 46 -6.33 7.36 7.80
CA PRO A 46 -5.67 8.25 6.87
C PRO A 46 -5.44 7.53 5.53
N HIS A 47 -5.71 8.23 4.42
CA HIS A 47 -5.55 7.67 3.08
C HIS A 47 -4.96 8.71 2.13
N TYR A 48 -3.84 8.35 1.51
CA TYR A 48 -3.12 9.14 0.53
C TYR A 48 -2.91 8.33 -0.76
N ALA A 49 -2.53 9.02 -1.83
CA ALA A 49 -2.09 8.39 -3.07
C ALA A 49 -0.74 8.98 -3.48
N ILE A 50 0.17 8.13 -3.93
CA ILE A 50 1.50 8.52 -4.39
C ILE A 50 1.80 7.90 -5.74
N SER A 51 2.69 8.53 -6.49
CA SER A 51 3.14 8.00 -7.77
C SER A 51 4.39 7.14 -7.59
N ILE A 52 4.43 6.03 -8.33
CA ILE A 52 5.62 5.19 -8.54
C ILE A 52 5.65 4.83 -10.02
N VAL A 53 6.81 4.98 -10.64
CA VAL A 53 7.00 4.74 -12.07
C VAL A 53 8.16 3.78 -12.24
N ARG A 54 7.89 2.66 -12.91
CA ARG A 54 8.91 1.62 -13.13
C ARG A 54 10.16 2.19 -13.79
N GLY A 55 11.31 1.95 -13.18
CA GLY A 55 12.62 2.42 -13.68
C GLY A 55 12.86 3.92 -13.44
N ARG A 56 11.96 4.59 -12.73
CA ARG A 56 12.12 5.99 -12.29
C ARG A 56 11.98 6.15 -10.77
N GLY A 57 11.38 5.16 -10.09
CA GLY A 57 11.23 5.16 -8.64
C GLY A 57 9.94 5.81 -8.15
N ILE A 58 9.92 6.06 -6.85
CA ILE A 58 8.78 6.57 -6.07
C ILE A 58 8.87 8.08 -5.85
N ASP A 59 7.74 8.75 -5.64
CA ASP A 59 7.70 10.17 -5.29
C ASP A 59 8.35 10.41 -3.91
N ALA A 60 9.64 10.75 -3.92
CA ALA A 60 10.42 11.03 -2.72
C ALA A 60 9.92 12.24 -1.92
N THR A 61 9.25 13.20 -2.57
CA THR A 61 8.66 14.35 -1.87
C THR A 61 7.44 13.92 -1.08
N ALA A 62 6.61 13.05 -1.66
CA ALA A 62 5.48 12.45 -0.95
C ALA A 62 5.95 11.58 0.23
N LEU A 63 7.00 10.77 0.07
CA LEU A 63 7.56 9.98 1.17
C LEU A 63 8.11 10.85 2.31
N ARG A 64 8.85 11.92 2.01
CA ARG A 64 9.30 12.89 3.03
C ARG A 64 8.13 13.54 3.74
N TRP A 65 7.08 13.90 3.02
CA TRP A 65 5.88 14.46 3.62
C TRP A 65 5.20 13.44 4.53
N LEU A 66 5.05 12.18 4.10
CA LEU A 66 4.47 11.11 4.91
C LEU A 66 5.25 10.91 6.22
N ALA A 67 6.57 10.78 6.15
CA ALA A 67 7.43 10.62 7.32
C ALA A 67 7.43 11.84 8.27
N ALA A 68 7.11 13.03 7.76
CA ALA A 68 6.98 14.23 8.60
C ALA A 68 5.63 14.31 9.33
N HIS A 69 4.61 13.55 8.91
CA HIS A 69 3.25 13.63 9.45
C HIS A 69 2.76 12.32 10.09
N HIS A 70 3.41 11.20 9.80
CA HIS A 70 3.09 9.86 10.28
C HIS A 70 4.39 9.10 10.59
N ASP A 71 4.30 8.09 11.46
CA ASP A 71 5.38 7.12 11.61
C ASP A 71 5.49 6.29 10.31
N PRO A 72 6.67 6.23 9.65
CA PRO A 72 6.86 5.37 8.48
C PRO A 72 6.45 3.91 8.69
N ALA A 73 6.55 3.38 9.91
CA ALA A 73 6.18 1.99 10.24
C ALA A 73 4.66 1.75 10.22
N ASP A 74 3.85 2.81 10.32
CA ASP A 74 2.38 2.73 10.23
C ASP A 74 1.88 2.76 8.79
N VAL A 75 2.76 3.04 7.81
CA VAL A 75 2.40 3.15 6.40
C VAL A 75 2.18 1.77 5.79
N VAL A 76 1.05 1.63 5.09
CA VAL A 76 0.70 0.44 4.32
C VAL A 76 0.50 0.83 2.86
N PHE A 77 1.38 0.34 2.00
CA PHE A 77 1.23 0.55 0.56
C PHE A 77 0.11 -0.33 0.00
N VAL A 78 -0.73 0.25 -0.87
CA VAL A 78 -1.93 -0.41 -1.43
C VAL A 78 -1.91 -0.37 -2.95
N ASP A 79 -2.15 -1.49 -3.62
CA ASP A 79 -2.34 -1.55 -5.07
C ASP A 79 -3.56 -2.41 -5.50
N GLY A 80 -3.95 -2.29 -6.76
CA GLY A 80 -5.07 -2.98 -7.37
C GLY A 80 -4.82 -4.49 -7.48
N TRP A 81 -3.72 -4.89 -8.11
CA TRP A 81 -3.41 -6.30 -8.30
C TRP A 81 -1.93 -6.53 -8.57
N THR A 82 -1.47 -7.76 -8.36
CA THR A 82 -0.12 -8.20 -8.75
C THR A 82 -0.16 -9.60 -9.34
N GLY A 83 0.60 -9.83 -10.41
CA GLY A 83 0.69 -11.14 -11.07
C GLY A 83 2.08 -11.76 -11.11
N LYS A 84 3.13 -10.94 -11.16
CA LYS A 84 4.54 -11.40 -11.19
C LYS A 84 5.41 -10.71 -10.14
N GLY A 85 4.79 -10.00 -9.19
CA GLY A 85 5.49 -9.24 -8.15
C GLY A 85 6.31 -8.06 -8.66
N ALA A 86 6.03 -7.56 -9.87
CA ALA A 86 6.83 -6.51 -10.49
C ALA A 86 6.75 -5.19 -9.70
N ILE A 87 5.55 -4.80 -9.26
CA ILE A 87 5.36 -3.59 -8.46
C ILE A 87 5.96 -3.72 -7.06
N THR A 88 5.90 -4.92 -6.46
CA THR A 88 6.51 -5.22 -5.16
C THR A 88 8.02 -5.02 -5.19
N ARG A 89 8.70 -5.56 -6.22
CA ARG A 89 10.15 -5.36 -6.39
C ARG A 89 10.52 -3.91 -6.68
N GLU A 90 9.73 -3.22 -7.49
CA GLU A 90 9.93 -1.79 -7.78
C GLU A 90 9.80 -0.95 -6.50
N LEU A 91 8.77 -1.21 -5.69
CA LEU A 91 8.55 -0.51 -4.42
C LEU A 91 9.71 -0.76 -3.45
N ALA A 92 10.13 -2.00 -3.27
CA ALA A 92 11.26 -2.33 -2.40
C ALA A 92 12.54 -1.60 -2.83
N ALA A 93 12.91 -1.66 -4.11
CA ALA A 93 14.08 -0.96 -4.63
C ALA A 93 13.95 0.57 -4.47
N ALA A 94 12.76 1.13 -4.70
CA ALA A 94 12.53 2.56 -4.58
C ALA A 94 12.59 3.06 -3.12
N ILE A 95 12.17 2.25 -2.14
CA ILE A 95 12.33 2.56 -0.71
C ILE A 95 13.80 2.49 -0.31
N GLU A 96 14.52 1.43 -0.72
CA GLU A 96 15.96 1.31 -0.46
C GLU A 96 16.75 2.50 -1.03
N GLU A 97 16.47 2.89 -2.28
CA GLU A 97 17.10 4.06 -2.92
C GLU A 97 16.75 5.36 -2.20
N PHE A 98 15.49 5.52 -1.77
CA PHE A 98 15.06 6.70 -1.02
C PHE A 98 15.81 6.83 0.31
N GLU A 99 15.92 5.75 1.07
CA GLU A 99 16.67 5.73 2.34
C GLU A 99 18.16 5.98 2.12
N ALA A 100 18.76 5.33 1.11
CA ALA A 100 20.17 5.53 0.75
C ALA A 100 20.47 6.98 0.31
N SER A 101 19.49 7.69 -0.26
CA SER A 101 19.61 9.11 -0.63
C SER A 101 19.50 10.08 0.54
N GLY A 102 19.35 9.59 1.78
CA GLY A 102 19.16 10.39 3.00
C GLY A 102 17.69 10.68 3.32
N GLY A 103 16.76 9.94 2.71
CA GLY A 103 15.35 9.96 3.11
C GLY A 103 15.14 9.36 4.50
N PRO A 104 14.06 9.76 5.22
CA PRO A 104 13.69 9.10 6.46
C PRO A 104 13.45 7.60 6.27
N ALA A 105 13.99 6.80 7.19
CA ALA A 105 13.88 5.35 7.14
C ALA A 105 12.63 4.82 7.87
N GLY A 106 12.33 3.54 7.65
CA GLY A 106 11.33 2.78 8.42
C GLY A 106 10.05 2.46 7.66
N PHE A 107 9.98 2.77 6.37
CA PHE A 107 8.89 2.32 5.51
C PHE A 107 9.01 0.81 5.27
N ASP A 108 7.92 0.07 5.48
CA ASP A 108 7.83 -1.33 5.07
C ASP A 108 7.41 -1.42 3.59
N PRO A 109 8.24 -1.94 2.68
CA PRO A 109 7.92 -2.02 1.26
C PRO A 109 6.92 -3.14 0.91
N GLU A 110 6.44 -3.92 1.89
CA GLU A 110 5.37 -4.88 1.65
C GLU A 110 4.08 -4.17 1.20
N ILE A 111 3.40 -4.79 0.23
CA ILE A 111 2.21 -4.21 -0.40
C ILE A 111 0.98 -5.06 -0.12
N ALA A 112 -0.11 -4.38 0.24
CA ALA A 112 -1.44 -4.95 0.30
C ALA A 112 -2.13 -4.80 -1.06
N VAL A 113 -2.66 -5.88 -1.63
CA VAL A 113 -3.33 -5.85 -2.95
C VAL A 113 -4.75 -6.36 -2.89
N LEU A 114 -5.64 -5.83 -3.73
CA LEU A 114 -6.99 -6.40 -3.83
C LEU A 114 -6.95 -7.83 -4.42
N ALA A 115 -6.10 -8.04 -5.44
CA ALA A 115 -5.97 -9.32 -6.15
C ALA A 115 -4.51 -9.76 -6.36
N ASP A 116 -4.21 -11.02 -6.04
CA ASP A 116 -2.88 -11.63 -6.22
C ASP A 116 -2.99 -12.99 -6.94
N PRO A 117 -3.38 -13.03 -8.23
CA PRO A 117 -3.37 -14.27 -9.01
C PRO A 117 -1.97 -14.91 -9.11
N GLY A 118 -0.91 -14.15 -8.86
CA GLY A 118 0.48 -14.60 -8.94
C GLY A 118 1.03 -15.22 -7.67
N GLY A 119 0.33 -15.16 -6.54
CA GLY A 119 0.83 -15.60 -5.23
C GLY A 119 2.09 -14.86 -4.77
N CYS A 120 2.25 -13.60 -5.17
CA CYS A 120 3.46 -12.82 -4.99
C CYS A 120 3.49 -12.02 -3.68
N VAL A 121 2.39 -11.89 -2.96
CA VAL A 121 2.32 -11.09 -1.73
C VAL A 121 1.63 -11.82 -0.58
N ARG A 122 1.95 -11.38 0.63
CA ARG A 122 1.41 -11.92 1.88
C ARG A 122 -0.01 -11.41 2.15
N THR A 123 -0.24 -10.12 1.90
CA THR A 123 -1.50 -9.44 2.24
C THR A 123 -2.32 -9.17 0.98
N TYR A 124 -3.39 -9.95 0.78
CA TYR A 124 -4.22 -9.90 -0.43
C TYR A 124 -5.71 -10.08 -0.14
N GLY A 125 -6.57 -9.63 -1.07
CA GLY A 125 -8.02 -9.79 -0.98
C GLY A 125 -8.57 -11.06 -1.66
N THR A 126 -7.99 -11.48 -2.78
CA THR A 126 -8.35 -12.71 -3.53
C THR A 126 -7.18 -13.19 -4.38
N ARG A 127 -7.17 -14.47 -4.74
CA ARG A 127 -6.28 -15.04 -5.78
C ARG A 127 -7.04 -15.60 -6.99
N GLU A 128 -8.37 -15.60 -6.91
CA GLU A 128 -9.26 -16.22 -7.90
C GLU A 128 -9.55 -15.33 -9.12
N ASP A 129 -9.21 -14.05 -9.03
CA ASP A 129 -9.52 -13.05 -10.06
C ASP A 129 -8.49 -11.92 -10.07
N PHE A 130 -8.56 -11.04 -11.06
CA PHE A 130 -7.74 -9.84 -11.18
C PHE A 130 -8.59 -8.61 -11.48
N LEU A 131 -8.09 -7.43 -11.09
CA LEU A 131 -8.80 -6.18 -11.34
C LEU A 131 -8.60 -5.74 -12.80
N ILE A 132 -9.69 -5.70 -13.58
CA ILE A 132 -9.70 -5.09 -14.92
C ILE A 132 -9.91 -3.57 -14.76
N PRO A 133 -8.96 -2.71 -15.19
CA PRO A 133 -9.03 -1.26 -15.01
C PRO A 133 -10.04 -0.54 -15.91
#